data_AF-A0A2S9XKC6-F1
#
_entry.id   AF-A0A2S9XKC6-F1
#
_cell.length_a   1.000
_cell.length_b   1.000
_cell.length_c   1.000
_cell.angle_alpha   90.00
_cell.angle_beta   90.00
_cell.angle_gamma   90.00
#
_symmetry.space_group_name_H-M   'P 1'
#
loop_
_entity.id
_entity.type
_entity.pdbx_description
1 polymer ?
#
loop_
_entity_poly.entity_id
_entity_poly.type
_entity_poly.pdbx_seq_one_letter_code
_entity_poly.pdbx_strand_id
1 'polypeptide(L)' 'MTGRPLSWTERSAEDLEEIDAYIVADDPIAAERGVRMLAAAAQRASELPFSGRVVPEL' A
#
# COMPACT_ATOMS: atom_id res chain seq x y z
N MET A 1 2.35 17.74 11.67
CA MET A 1 3.14 16.58 12.14
C MET A 1 3.89 16.04 10.94
N THR A 2 5.22 16.05 10.95
CA THR A 2 6.01 15.51 9.84
C THR A 2 6.22 14.01 10.09
N GLY A 3 5.52 13.17 9.32
CA GLY A 3 5.71 11.71 9.32
C GLY A 3 7.13 11.32 8.87
N ARG A 4 7.49 10.05 9.07
CA ARG A 4 8.77 9.54 8.54
C ARG A 4 8.71 9.53 7.00
N PRO A 5 9.85 9.75 6.30
CA PRO A 5 9.90 9.57 4.86
C PRO A 5 9.43 8.16 4.48
N LEU A 6 8.41 8.08 3.63
CA LEU A 6 7.92 6.82 3.08
C LEU A 6 8.76 6.47 1.84
N SER A 7 9.33 5.27 1.82
CA SER A 7 10.05 4.73 0.66
C SER A 7 9.48 3.37 0.29
N TRP A 8 9.23 3.17 -0.99
CA TRP A 8 8.80 1.89 -1.54
C TRP A 8 10.00 1.12 -2.05
N THR A 9 9.99 -0.20 -1.83
CA THR A 9 10.92 -1.08 -2.56
C THR A 9 10.41 -1.27 -3.98
N GLU A 10 11.29 -1.62 -4.91
CA GLU A 10 10.91 -1.94 -6.30
C GLU A 10 9.84 -3.04 -6.34
N ARG A 11 10.06 -4.13 -5.59
CA ARG A 11 9.08 -5.20 -5.42
C ARG A 11 7.71 -4.71 -4.94
N SER A 12 7.67 -3.80 -3.96
CA SER A 12 6.40 -3.27 -3.46
C SER A 12 5.67 -2.38 -4.47
N ALA A 13 6.40 -1.75 -5.40
CA ALA A 13 5.79 -1.02 -6.50
C ALA A 13 5.22 -2.00 -7.54
N GLU A 14 5.99 -3.03 -7.90
CA GLU A 14 5.52 -4.12 -8.78
C GLU A 14 4.26 -4.80 -8.20
N ASP A 15 4.24 -5.09 -6.90
CA ASP A 15 3.08 -5.69 -6.23
C ASP A 15 1.82 -4.81 -6.39
N LEU A 16 1.95 -3.47 -6.33
CA LEU A 16 0.82 -2.55 -6.54
C LEU A 16 0.33 -2.56 -8.00
N GLU A 17 1.25 -2.64 -8.96
CA GLU A 17 0.93 -2.75 -10.38
C GLU A 17 0.24 -4.08 -10.70
N GLU A 18 0.70 -5.18 -10.11
CA GLU A 18 0.06 -6.50 -10.25
C GLU A 18 -1.35 -6.53 -9.67
N ILE A 19 -1.56 -5.91 -8.50
CA ILE A 19 -2.89 -5.78 -7.88
C ILE A 19 -3.83 -4.96 -8.79
N ASP A 20 -3.36 -3.82 -9.32
CA ASP A 20 -4.14 -3.00 -10.24
C ASP A 20 -4.51 -3.78 -11.51
N ALA A 21 -3.52 -4.41 -12.15
CA ALA A 21 -3.70 -5.20 -13.36
C ALA A 21 -4.66 -6.38 -13.16
N TYR A 22 -4.64 -7.01 -11.98
CA TYR A 22 -5.57 -8.08 -11.64
C TYR A 22 -7.00 -7.56 -11.50
N ILE A 23 -7.21 -6.45 -10.79
CA ILE A 23 -8.56 -5.93 -10.51
C ILE A 23 -9.15 -5.23 -11.74
N VAL A 24 -8.34 -4.50 -12.53
CA VAL A 24 -8.81 -3.73 -13.69
C VAL A 24 -9.45 -4.61 -14.77
N ALA A 25 -9.06 -5.89 -14.82
CA ALA A 25 -9.64 -6.88 -15.71
C ALA A 25 -11.14 -7.15 -15.43
N ASP A 26 -11.61 -6.84 -14.21
CA ASP A 26 -12.99 -7.03 -13.76
C ASP A 26 -13.70 -5.67 -13.53
N ASP A 27 -13.11 -4.80 -12.71
CA ASP A 27 -13.68 -3.47 -12.38
C ASP A 27 -12.57 -2.40 -12.27
N PRO A 28 -12.42 -1.55 -13.30
CA PRO A 28 -11.44 -0.46 -13.30
C PRO A 28 -11.64 0.57 -12.18
N ILE A 29 -12.88 0.80 -11.74
CA ILE A 29 -13.17 1.74 -10.65
C ILE A 29 -12.73 1.12 -9.31
N ALA A 30 -12.93 -0.19 -9.14
CA ALA A 30 -12.46 -0.92 -7.97
C ALA A 30 -10.92 -0.94 -7.90
N ALA A 31 -10.23 -1.11 -9.02
CA ALA A 31 -8.77 -1.09 -9.10
C ALA A 31 -8.20 0.25 -8.59
N GLU A 32 -8.71 1.35 -9.15
CA GLU A 32 -8.31 2.71 -8.76
C GLU A 32 -8.57 2.98 -7.26
N ARG A 33 -9.72 2.52 -6.74
CA ARG A 33 -10.05 2.62 -5.32
C ARG A 33 -9.09 1.80 -4.45
N GLY A 34 -8.78 0.57 -4.87
CA GLY A 34 -7.88 -0.34 -4.16
C GLY A 34 -6.48 0.25 -3.99
N VAL A 35 -5.86 0.69 -5.09
CA VAL A 35 -4.51 1.29 -5.07
C VAL A 35 -4.49 2.55 -4.19
N ARG A 36 -5.50 3.42 -4.30
CA ARG A 36 -5.63 4.61 -3.43
C ARG A 36 -5.75 4.25 -1.95
N MET A 37 -6.50 3.21 -1.61
CA MET A 37 -6.65 2.75 -0.23
C MET A 37 -5.31 2.26 0.34
N LEU A 38 -4.52 1.53 -0.45
CA LEU A 38 -3.19 1.07 -0.05
C LEU A 38 -2.22 2.24 0.14
N ALA A 39 -2.19 3.21 -0.80
CA ALA A 39 -1.38 4.41 -0.68
C ALA A 39 -1.75 5.24 0.56
N ALA A 40 -3.04 5.40 0.85
CA ALA A 40 -3.51 6.09 2.05
C ALA A 40 -3.14 5.33 3.34
N ALA A 41 -3.16 3.99 3.32
CA ALA A 41 -2.71 3.19 4.44
C ALA A 41 -1.19 3.35 4.69
N ALA A 42 -0.38 3.35 3.64
CA ALA A 42 1.06 3.60 3.74
C ALA A 42 1.37 5.01 4.26
N GLN A 43 0.62 6.03 3.82
CA GLN A 43 0.75 7.39 4.34
C GLN A 43 0.44 7.44 5.85
N ARG A 44 -0.65 6.81 6.29
CA ARG A 44 -0.97 6.69 7.72
C ARG A 44 0.12 5.96 8.51
N ALA A 45 0.71 4.91 7.94
CA ALA A 45 1.83 4.20 8.57
C ALA A 45 3.07 5.09 8.70
N SER A 46 3.30 6.02 7.77
CA SER A 46 4.40 7.01 7.89
C SER A 46 4.21 7.98 9.06
N GLU A 47 2.95 8.29 9.41
CA GLU A 47 2.57 9.16 10.52
C GLU A 47 2.51 8.42 11.86
N LEU A 48 2.12 7.14 11.82
CA LEU A 48 1.96 6.25 12.98
C LEU A 48 2.73 4.93 12.75
N PRO A 49 4.08 4.94 12.79
CA PRO A 49 4.92 3.79 12.38
C PRO A 49 4.78 2.54 13.25
N PHE A 50 4.17 2.66 14.44
CA PHE A 50 3.92 1.54 15.35
C PHE A 50 2.45 1.11 15.40
N SER A 51 1.63 1.56 14.43
CA SER A 51 0.21 1.18 14.34
C SER A 51 -0.01 -0.25 13.81
N GLY A 52 0.98 -0.82 13.12
CA GLY A 52 0.94 -2.19 12.63
C GLY A 52 1.25 -3.21 13.72
N ARG A 53 0.73 -4.43 13.56
CA ARG A 53 1.15 -5.57 14.38
C ARG A 53 2.55 -6.03 13.94
N VAL A 54 3.41 -6.30 14.91
CA VAL A 54 4.67 -7.03 14.67
C VAL A 54 4.32 -8.50 14.41
N VAL A 55 4.63 -9.00 13.23
CA VAL A 55 4.45 -10.41 12.87
C VAL A 55 5.77 -11.13 13.15
N PRO A 56 5.84 -12.04 14.14
CA PRO A 56 7.03 -12.85 14.33
C PRO A 56 7.17 -13.82 13.15
N GLU A 57 8.35 -13.84 12.52
CA GLU A 57 8.74 -14.94 11.64
C GLU A 57 8.79 -16.24 12.47
N LEU A 58 8.12 -17.30 12.00
CA LEU A 58 8.20 -18.64 12.59
C LEU A 58 9.49 -19.34 12.15
#